data_AF-A0AAV1ZSF9-F1
#
_entry.id   AF-A0AAV1ZSF9-F1
#
_cell.length_a   1.000
_cell.length_b   1.000
_cell.length_c   1.000
_cell.angle_alpha   90.00
_cell.angle_beta   90.00
_cell.angle_gamma   90.00
#
_symmetry.space_group_name_H-M   'P 1'
#
loop_
_entity.id
_entity.type
_entity.pdbx_description
1 polymer ?
#
loop_
_entity_poly.entity_id
_entity_poly.type
_entity_poly.pdbx_seq_one_letter_code
_entity_poly.pdbx_strand_id
1 'polypeptide(L)'
;MLALDIKDILSFKDGTLVSSAQFNYMFEIDWLMRQYPEQYRKCPLTIVHGEQRESKKRLENSGAKYPNLTFCQAKLDIPFGTHHTKMMFLLYKEGFRVVIHTSNIVDSDWFQRTQGMWVSPVLPKLKNQSATDGDSPTNFKSDLLEYVSSYGASGLNEWLQVIKQHDFSKVRVILIGSVPGRHVGSKKTAFGHLKMRKILNLHGSPKEIVQSNWPLICQFSSIGSLGASPDQWLLGELSTSLSTVKDSALGSQSASLKLVFPTVENVRKSLQGYPAGTSLPYSIKVAQKQPYLKNYLHQWKSDKLGRSEASPHIKTYLRLSPDNSNIAWFLLTSANLSKAAWGALEKKGSQFMIRSYELGVLFLPKFFEMELFSSPGSVKKDLRKLFPVPYDIPLSPYSKDDEPWIWDIPHIKAPDRNGMMWCPP
;
A
#
# COMPACT_ATOMS: atom_id res chain seq x y z
N MET A 1 3.85 -20.35 3.28
CA MET A 1 4.08 -19.07 2.57
C MET A 1 5.53 -18.71 2.79
N LEU A 2 6.34 -18.63 1.74
CA LEU A 2 7.73 -18.20 1.86
C LEU A 2 7.72 -16.69 2.15
N ALA A 3 8.33 -16.28 3.27
CA ALA A 3 8.64 -14.88 3.51
C ALA A 3 9.83 -14.49 2.62
N LEU A 4 9.93 -13.22 2.24
CA LEU A 4 11.03 -12.68 1.44
C LEU A 4 11.68 -11.54 2.20
N ASP A 5 13.00 -11.59 2.31
CA ASP A 5 13.82 -10.45 2.73
C ASP A 5 14.16 -9.55 1.53
N ILE A 6 14.57 -8.31 1.78
CA ILE A 6 15.06 -7.42 0.72
C ILE A 6 16.27 -8.03 -0.02
N LYS A 7 17.13 -8.80 0.67
CA LYS A 7 18.25 -9.50 0.04
C LYS A 7 17.80 -10.58 -0.93
N ASP A 8 16.67 -11.23 -0.69
CA ASP A 8 16.13 -12.22 -1.64
C ASP A 8 15.73 -11.55 -2.96
N ILE A 9 15.06 -10.39 -2.87
CA ILE A 9 14.63 -9.58 -4.01
C ILE A 9 15.80 -9.03 -4.82
N LEU A 10 16.88 -8.63 -4.14
CA LEU A 10 18.08 -8.07 -4.76
C LEU A 10 19.11 -9.15 -5.14
N SER A 11 18.79 -10.43 -4.92
CA SER A 11 19.70 -11.54 -5.20
C SER A 11 19.88 -11.83 -6.69
N PHE A 12 20.82 -12.73 -7.00
CA PHE A 12 21.09 -13.21 -8.35
C PHE A 12 19.97 -14.06 -8.96
N LYS A 13 19.01 -14.53 -8.14
CA LYS A 13 18.01 -15.52 -8.57
C LYS A 13 17.16 -15.03 -9.74
N ASP A 14 16.94 -13.73 -9.82
CA ASP A 14 16.04 -13.11 -10.79
C ASP A 14 16.73 -12.52 -12.02
N GLY A 15 18.07 -12.48 -12.04
CA GLY A 15 18.87 -11.98 -13.16
C GLY A 15 20.12 -11.19 -12.77
N THR A 16 20.81 -10.70 -13.79
CA THR A 16 22.02 -9.90 -13.67
C THR A 16 21.67 -8.42 -13.59
N LEU A 17 21.70 -7.81 -12.39
CA LEU A 17 21.30 -6.42 -12.20
C LEU A 17 22.18 -5.45 -13.02
N VAL A 18 21.51 -4.53 -13.72
CA VAL A 18 22.12 -3.45 -14.52
C VAL A 18 21.91 -2.10 -13.85
N SER A 19 20.67 -1.81 -13.43
CA SER A 19 20.28 -0.53 -12.80
C SER A 19 19.06 -0.75 -11.91
N SER A 20 18.86 0.10 -10.92
CA SER A 20 17.65 0.05 -10.09
C SER A 20 17.14 1.42 -9.66
N ALA A 21 15.85 1.53 -9.37
CA ALA A 21 15.27 2.68 -8.68
C ALA A 21 14.47 2.24 -7.46
N GLN A 22 14.59 3.01 -6.39
CA GLN A 22 13.94 2.79 -5.11
C GLN A 22 13.05 3.99 -4.81
N PHE A 23 11.74 3.80 -4.88
CA PHE A 23 10.73 4.79 -4.50
C PHE A 23 10.36 4.51 -3.05
N ASN A 24 10.55 5.49 -2.17
CA ASN A 24 10.19 5.31 -0.76
C ASN A 24 9.93 6.63 -0.02
N TYR A 25 9.42 6.50 1.21
CA TYR A 25 9.26 7.60 2.15
C TYR A 25 10.54 7.82 2.96
N MET A 26 11.13 6.75 3.52
CA MET A 26 12.35 6.81 4.35
C MET A 26 13.45 5.91 3.80
N PHE A 27 14.69 6.38 3.95
CA PHE A 27 15.91 5.71 3.50
C PHE A 27 17.03 5.79 4.53
N GLU A 28 17.65 4.65 4.80
CA GLU A 28 18.99 4.52 5.36
C GLU A 28 19.92 4.04 4.24
N ILE A 29 20.59 4.98 3.55
CA ILE A 29 21.36 4.67 2.33
C ILE A 29 22.44 3.62 2.59
N ASP A 30 23.21 3.76 3.66
CA ASP A 30 24.24 2.78 4.04
C ASP A 30 23.67 1.39 4.28
N TRP A 31 22.51 1.30 4.92
CA TRP A 31 21.83 0.03 5.13
C TRP A 31 21.35 -0.55 3.81
N LEU A 32 20.70 0.23 2.95
CA LEU A 32 20.26 -0.19 1.61
C LEU A 32 21.43 -0.77 0.81
N MET A 33 22.56 -0.07 0.77
CA MET A 33 23.73 -0.50 0.00
C MET A 33 24.29 -1.85 0.46
N ARG A 34 24.15 -2.18 1.75
CA ARG A 34 24.53 -3.51 2.27
C ARG A 34 23.57 -4.63 1.85
N GLN A 35 22.32 -4.30 1.47
CA GLN A 35 21.33 -5.28 1.02
C GLN A 35 21.59 -5.74 -0.42
N TYR A 36 22.18 -4.89 -1.26
CA TYR A 36 22.64 -5.30 -2.58
C TYR A 36 23.84 -6.27 -2.46
N PRO A 37 23.87 -7.36 -3.26
CA PRO A 37 25.06 -8.18 -3.43
C PRO A 37 26.25 -7.31 -3.84
N GLU A 38 27.46 -7.67 -3.38
CA GLU A 38 28.65 -6.82 -3.51
C GLU A 38 28.92 -6.33 -4.94
N GLN A 39 28.82 -7.23 -5.93
CA GLN A 39 29.02 -6.90 -7.35
C GLN A 39 27.98 -5.92 -7.93
N TYR A 40 26.81 -5.78 -7.29
CA TYR A 40 25.75 -4.88 -7.72
C TYR A 40 25.74 -3.53 -6.98
N ARG A 41 26.56 -3.37 -5.93
CA ARG A 41 26.62 -2.11 -5.15
C ARG A 41 27.13 -0.91 -5.97
N LYS A 42 27.77 -1.16 -7.11
CA LYS A 42 28.26 -0.11 -8.03
C LYS A 42 27.31 0.15 -9.21
N CYS A 43 26.25 -0.65 -9.39
CA CYS A 43 25.26 -0.41 -10.42
C CYS A 43 24.52 0.92 -10.17
N PRO A 44 24.12 1.66 -11.22
CA PRO A 44 23.31 2.86 -11.06
C PRO A 44 22.07 2.62 -10.18
N LEU A 45 21.85 3.54 -9.24
CA LEU A 45 20.73 3.49 -8.31
C LEU A 45 20.05 4.87 -8.22
N THR A 46 18.78 4.93 -8.57
CA THR A 46 17.95 6.14 -8.39
C THR A 46 17.14 6.06 -7.09
N ILE A 47 17.30 7.05 -6.22
CA ILE A 47 16.53 7.23 -4.98
C ILE A 47 15.41 8.23 -5.23
N VAL A 48 14.16 7.78 -5.21
CA VAL A 48 12.98 8.62 -5.41
C VAL A 48 12.31 8.90 -4.06
N HIS A 49 12.28 10.17 -3.66
CA HIS A 49 11.87 10.59 -2.31
C HIS A 49 11.03 11.87 -2.31
N GLY A 50 10.31 12.12 -1.21
CA GLY A 50 9.53 13.34 -0.99
C GLY A 50 10.18 14.37 -0.08
N GLU A 51 11.38 14.10 0.45
CA GLU A 51 12.06 14.99 1.40
C GLU A 51 12.25 16.42 0.86
N GLN A 52 12.20 17.40 1.76
CA GLN A 52 12.32 18.83 1.44
C GLN A 52 13.29 19.53 2.38
N ARG A 53 13.84 20.68 1.95
CA ARG A 53 14.67 21.56 2.80
C ARG A 53 15.81 20.79 3.47
N GLU A 54 15.88 20.80 4.79
CA GLU A 54 16.97 20.20 5.57
C GLU A 54 16.97 18.67 5.50
N SER A 55 15.80 18.02 5.50
CA SER A 55 15.73 16.56 5.41
C SER A 55 16.19 16.06 4.05
N LYS A 56 15.92 16.82 2.97
CA LYS A 56 16.50 16.56 1.64
C LYS A 56 18.03 16.59 1.69
N LYS A 57 18.60 17.67 2.23
CA LYS A 57 20.06 17.81 2.35
C LYS A 57 20.68 16.66 3.14
N ARG A 58 20.05 16.26 4.26
CA ARG A 58 20.50 15.12 5.07
C ARG A 58 20.48 13.81 4.29
N LEU A 59 19.41 13.53 3.54
CA LEU A 59 19.30 12.34 2.70
C LEU A 59 20.38 12.33 1.61
N GLU A 60 20.53 13.41 0.85
CA GLU A 60 21.52 13.50 -0.24
C GLU A 60 22.96 13.37 0.31
N ASN A 61 23.26 14.02 1.44
CA ASN A 61 24.56 13.89 2.11
C ASN A 61 24.84 12.45 2.58
N SER A 62 23.82 11.72 3.03
CA SER A 62 23.98 10.31 3.45
C SER A 62 24.39 9.38 2.30
N GLY A 63 24.13 9.77 1.06
CA GLY A 63 24.54 9.05 -0.15
C GLY A 63 25.84 9.52 -0.78
N ALA A 64 26.49 10.58 -0.27
CA ALA A 64 27.60 11.26 -0.93
C ALA A 64 28.81 10.36 -1.25
N LYS A 65 29.03 9.28 -0.48
CA LYS A 65 30.12 8.32 -0.72
C LYS A 65 29.84 7.30 -1.83
N TYR A 66 28.63 7.30 -2.40
CA TYR A 66 28.23 6.36 -3.45
C TYR A 66 28.01 7.12 -4.77
N PRO A 67 29.03 7.18 -5.65
CA PRO A 67 28.96 8.00 -6.87
C PRO A 67 27.96 7.48 -7.91
N ASN A 68 27.48 6.24 -7.76
CA ASN A 68 26.47 5.62 -8.60
C ASN A 68 25.02 5.97 -8.21
N LEU A 69 24.81 6.78 -7.16
CA LEU A 69 23.48 7.19 -6.72
C LEU A 69 23.04 8.48 -7.43
N THR A 70 21.76 8.50 -7.79
CA THR A 70 21.06 9.69 -8.26
C THR A 70 19.83 9.91 -7.39
N PHE A 71 19.52 11.16 -7.06
CA PHE A 71 18.35 11.51 -6.26
C PHE A 71 17.28 12.17 -7.14
N CYS A 72 16.04 11.72 -7.00
CA CYS A 72 14.88 12.25 -7.69
C CYS A 72 13.83 12.70 -6.67
N GLN A 73 13.71 14.01 -6.47
CA GLN A 73 12.74 14.58 -5.55
C GLN A 73 11.35 14.65 -6.22
N ALA A 74 10.38 13.95 -5.64
CA ALA A 74 8.97 14.05 -6.02
C ALA A 74 8.38 15.41 -5.58
N LYS A 75 7.61 16.06 -6.47
CA LYS A 75 7.00 17.37 -6.19
C LYS A 75 5.80 17.22 -5.26
N LEU A 76 5.81 17.91 -4.14
CA LEU A 76 4.71 17.92 -3.15
C LEU A 76 4.22 19.36 -2.96
N ASP A 77 3.58 19.90 -3.99
CA ASP A 77 3.13 21.30 -4.03
C ASP A 77 1.87 21.55 -3.19
N ILE A 78 1.15 20.47 -2.81
CA ILE A 78 -0.02 20.55 -1.93
C ILE A 78 0.43 20.33 -0.47
N PRO A 79 0.09 21.24 0.46
CA PRO A 79 0.47 21.10 1.87
C PRO A 79 0.02 19.77 2.47
N PHE A 80 0.86 19.25 3.38
CA PHE A 80 0.64 17.97 4.07
C PHE A 80 0.57 16.75 3.14
N GLY A 81 1.08 16.88 1.92
CA GLY A 81 1.35 15.76 1.03
C GLY A 81 2.58 14.96 1.47
N THR A 82 2.64 13.69 1.08
CA THR A 82 3.78 12.80 1.35
C THR A 82 4.08 11.96 0.12
N HIS A 83 5.36 11.69 -0.15
CA HIS A 83 5.75 10.64 -1.08
C HIS A 83 5.79 9.32 -0.32
N HIS A 84 4.72 8.53 -0.41
CA HIS A 84 4.52 7.36 0.45
C HIS A 84 4.58 6.02 -0.31
N THR A 85 4.63 6.09 -1.64
CA THR A 85 4.91 4.98 -2.56
C THR A 85 6.17 4.23 -2.20
N LYS A 86 6.09 2.91 -2.29
CA LYS A 86 7.14 1.94 -1.97
C LYS A 86 7.25 0.96 -3.12
N MET A 87 8.19 1.23 -4.01
CA MET A 87 8.32 0.52 -5.27
C MET A 87 9.79 0.37 -5.65
N MET A 88 10.14 -0.79 -6.20
CA MET A 88 11.45 -1.05 -6.78
C MET A 88 11.30 -1.25 -8.28
N PHE A 89 12.16 -0.61 -9.05
CA PHE A 89 12.45 -0.94 -10.43
C PHE A 89 13.78 -1.63 -10.49
N LEU A 90 13.82 -2.84 -11.05
CA LEU A 90 15.01 -3.67 -11.13
C LEU A 90 15.22 -4.03 -12.60
N LEU A 91 16.18 -3.37 -13.25
CA LEU A 91 16.56 -3.68 -14.62
C LEU A 91 17.71 -4.69 -14.59
N TYR A 92 17.50 -5.83 -15.23
CA TYR A 92 18.47 -6.89 -15.41
C TYR A 92 18.91 -6.98 -16.88
N LYS A 93 19.96 -7.75 -17.15
CA LYS A 93 20.33 -8.10 -18.54
C LYS A 93 19.22 -8.91 -19.22
N GLU A 94 18.50 -9.71 -18.44
CA GLU A 94 17.50 -10.69 -18.88
C GLU A 94 16.09 -10.08 -19.01
N GLY A 95 15.86 -8.91 -18.41
CA GLY A 95 14.56 -8.23 -18.46
C GLY A 95 14.40 -7.20 -17.34
N PHE A 96 13.16 -6.90 -17.00
CA PHE A 96 12.80 -5.87 -16.04
C PHE A 96 11.85 -6.42 -14.98
N ARG A 97 11.91 -5.91 -13.75
CA ARG A 97 10.97 -6.29 -12.69
C ARG A 97 10.50 -5.07 -11.94
N VAL A 98 9.22 -5.12 -11.57
CA VAL A 98 8.56 -4.16 -10.70
C VAL A 98 8.20 -4.86 -9.39
N VAL A 99 8.59 -4.26 -8.27
CA VAL A 99 8.19 -4.69 -6.93
C VAL A 99 7.39 -3.56 -6.29
N ILE A 100 6.19 -3.84 -5.79
CA ILE A 100 5.39 -2.86 -5.03
C ILE A 100 5.21 -3.43 -3.63
N HIS A 101 5.64 -2.69 -2.61
CA HIS A 101 5.72 -3.19 -1.24
C HIS A 101 5.28 -2.13 -0.21
N THR A 102 5.45 -2.42 1.07
CA THR A 102 4.96 -1.57 2.18
C THR A 102 6.04 -1.16 3.19
N SER A 103 7.23 -1.76 3.10
CA SER A 103 8.39 -1.40 3.93
C SER A 103 9.08 -0.12 3.50
N ASN A 104 9.46 0.72 4.46
CA ASN A 104 10.49 1.73 4.26
C ASN A 104 11.86 1.08 4.00
N ILE A 105 12.81 1.82 3.43
CA ILE A 105 14.19 1.33 3.21
C ILE A 105 15.03 1.64 4.45
N VAL A 106 14.68 1.01 5.57
CA VAL A 106 15.37 1.12 6.87
C VAL A 106 15.32 -0.25 7.55
N ASP A 107 16.33 -0.59 8.36
CA ASP A 107 16.45 -1.93 8.97
C ASP A 107 15.19 -2.33 9.75
N SER A 108 14.67 -1.41 10.57
CA SER A 108 13.53 -1.66 11.45
C SER A 108 12.26 -2.08 10.72
N ASP A 109 12.10 -1.73 9.44
CA ASP A 109 10.91 -2.05 8.66
C ASP A 109 10.96 -3.46 8.06
N TRP A 110 12.13 -4.10 8.00
CA TRP A 110 12.33 -5.46 7.48
C TRP A 110 12.58 -6.49 8.58
N PHE A 111 12.77 -6.05 9.82
CA PHE A 111 13.12 -6.92 10.94
C PHE A 111 11.91 -7.60 11.61
N GLN A 112 11.09 -6.86 12.36
CA GLN A 112 10.05 -7.42 13.24
C GLN A 112 8.63 -6.86 12.97
N ARG A 113 8.38 -6.45 11.72
CA ARG A 113 7.08 -5.91 11.28
C ARG A 113 6.38 -6.84 10.31
N THR A 114 5.05 -6.79 10.30
CA THR A 114 4.29 -7.39 9.21
C THR A 114 4.23 -6.42 8.03
N GLN A 115 4.91 -6.79 6.95
CA GLN A 115 4.93 -6.09 5.67
C GLN A 115 4.32 -6.99 4.58
N GLY A 116 3.93 -6.38 3.48
CA GLY A 116 3.49 -7.05 2.26
C GLY A 116 4.26 -6.55 1.04
N MET A 117 4.41 -7.44 0.08
CA MET A 117 5.00 -7.15 -1.23
C MET A 117 4.28 -7.92 -2.34
N TRP A 118 4.22 -7.30 -3.51
CA TRP A 118 3.93 -7.93 -4.78
C TRP A 118 5.16 -7.81 -5.66
N VAL A 119 5.53 -8.93 -6.28
CA VAL A 119 6.69 -9.07 -7.15
C VAL A 119 6.17 -9.45 -8.53
N SER A 120 6.41 -8.61 -9.54
CA SER A 120 6.07 -8.94 -10.93
C SER A 120 6.86 -10.16 -11.41
N PRO A 121 6.45 -10.88 -12.47
CA PRO A 121 7.38 -11.74 -13.19
C PRO A 121 8.58 -10.95 -13.74
N VAL A 122 9.63 -11.62 -14.21
CA VAL A 122 10.62 -10.97 -15.08
C VAL A 122 9.92 -10.62 -16.38
N LEU A 123 9.89 -9.33 -16.68
CA LEU A 123 9.28 -8.73 -17.85
C LEU A 123 10.33 -8.73 -18.96
N PRO A 124 10.18 -9.52 -20.03
CA PRO A 124 11.19 -9.59 -21.08
C PRO A 124 11.19 -8.30 -21.91
N LYS A 125 12.31 -8.04 -22.58
CA LYS A 125 12.39 -6.93 -23.54
C LYS A 125 11.50 -7.23 -24.77
N LEU A 126 10.79 -6.22 -25.25
CA LEU A 126 9.99 -6.33 -26.47
C LEU A 126 10.90 -6.51 -27.69
N LYS A 127 10.46 -7.38 -28.61
CA LYS A 127 11.15 -7.59 -29.90
C LYS A 127 10.90 -6.44 -30.87
N ASN A 128 9.67 -5.91 -30.90
CA ASN A 128 9.24 -4.78 -31.71
C ASN A 128 8.65 -3.69 -30.81
N GLN A 129 8.88 -2.42 -31.16
CA GLN A 129 8.48 -1.27 -30.33
C GLN A 129 7.31 -0.52 -30.97
N SER A 130 6.08 -0.80 -30.56
CA SER A 130 4.94 0.09 -30.75
C SER A 130 4.50 0.72 -29.43
N ALA A 131 3.72 1.81 -29.50
CA ALA A 131 3.25 2.55 -28.33
C ALA A 131 2.32 1.72 -27.42
N THR A 132 1.68 0.67 -27.94
CA THR A 132 0.73 -0.18 -27.21
C THR A 132 1.22 -1.61 -26.98
N ASP A 133 2.41 -1.95 -27.48
CA ASP A 133 2.93 -3.32 -27.39
C ASP A 133 3.25 -3.71 -25.95
N GLY A 134 2.89 -4.95 -25.61
CA GLY A 134 3.22 -5.56 -24.33
C GLY A 134 2.49 -4.97 -23.14
N ASP A 135 1.30 -4.37 -23.30
CA ASP A 135 0.44 -4.13 -22.13
C ASP A 135 -0.27 -5.42 -21.69
N SER A 136 -0.59 -5.47 -20.40
CA SER A 136 -1.38 -6.52 -19.77
C SER A 136 -2.89 -6.38 -20.05
N PRO A 137 -3.68 -7.46 -19.89
CA PRO A 137 -5.15 -7.38 -19.84
C PRO A 137 -5.71 -6.46 -18.73
N THR A 138 -4.85 -6.06 -17.80
CA THR A 138 -5.15 -5.18 -16.66
C THR A 138 -4.72 -3.73 -16.87
N ASN A 139 -4.23 -3.36 -18.06
CA ASN A 139 -3.68 -2.04 -18.39
C ASN A 139 -2.52 -1.59 -17.47
N PHE A 140 -1.85 -2.53 -16.81
CA PHE A 140 -0.80 -2.25 -15.83
C PHE A 140 0.35 -1.42 -16.42
N LYS A 141 0.78 -1.70 -17.65
CA LYS A 141 1.89 -0.94 -18.28
C LYS A 141 1.49 0.50 -18.52
N SER A 142 0.31 0.72 -19.12
CA SER A 142 -0.23 2.06 -19.37
C SER A 142 -0.45 2.84 -18.06
N ASP A 143 -1.05 2.20 -17.05
CA ASP A 143 -1.28 2.81 -15.75
C ASP A 143 0.05 3.14 -15.03
N LEU A 144 1.07 2.28 -15.13
CA LEU A 144 2.40 2.54 -14.57
C LEU A 144 3.10 3.69 -15.28
N LEU A 145 3.00 3.78 -16.61
CA LEU A 145 3.52 4.90 -17.38
C LEU A 145 2.84 6.21 -16.99
N GLU A 146 1.50 6.22 -16.86
CA GLU A 146 0.76 7.40 -16.39
C GLU A 146 1.20 7.81 -14.98
N TYR A 147 1.33 6.85 -14.08
CA TYR A 147 1.78 7.07 -12.71
C TYR A 147 3.19 7.67 -12.64
N VAL A 148 4.17 7.06 -13.29
CA VAL A 148 5.57 7.54 -13.28
C VAL A 148 5.72 8.88 -14.00
N SER A 149 4.98 9.08 -15.11
CA SER A 149 5.02 10.36 -15.85
C SER A 149 4.48 11.52 -15.01
N SER A 150 3.57 11.25 -14.06
CA SER A 150 2.97 12.29 -13.21
C SER A 150 3.96 12.99 -12.26
N TYR A 151 5.14 12.41 -12.04
CA TYR A 151 6.21 13.06 -11.26
C TYR A 151 6.78 14.27 -12.00
N GLY A 152 6.72 14.29 -13.35
CA GLY A 152 7.30 15.36 -14.16
C GLY A 152 8.78 15.62 -13.87
N ALA A 153 9.52 14.56 -13.51
CA ALA A 153 10.91 14.62 -13.09
C ALA A 153 11.82 13.93 -14.10
N SER A 154 12.83 14.65 -14.60
CA SER A 154 13.76 14.15 -15.62
C SER A 154 14.54 12.91 -15.18
N GLY A 155 14.80 12.77 -13.88
CA GLY A 155 15.43 11.58 -13.27
C GLY A 155 14.64 10.27 -13.46
N LEU A 156 13.38 10.34 -13.93
CA LEU A 156 12.56 9.16 -14.24
C LEU A 156 12.39 8.91 -15.74
N ASN A 157 12.97 9.74 -16.60
CA ASN A 157 12.84 9.60 -18.05
C ASN A 157 13.41 8.26 -18.55
N GLU A 158 14.56 7.84 -18.03
CA GLU A 158 15.14 6.54 -18.35
C GLU A 158 14.19 5.39 -17.97
N TRP A 159 13.61 5.45 -16.76
CA TRP A 159 12.65 4.44 -16.30
C TRP A 159 11.38 4.38 -17.13
N LEU A 160 10.88 5.53 -17.62
CA LEU A 160 9.79 5.55 -18.59
C LEU A 160 10.15 4.83 -19.89
N GLN A 161 11.39 4.98 -20.38
CA GLN A 161 11.86 4.23 -21.56
C GLN A 161 12.01 2.74 -21.27
N VAL A 162 12.57 2.38 -20.11
CA VAL A 162 12.65 0.98 -19.66
C VAL A 162 11.26 0.37 -19.66
N ILE A 163 10.25 0.99 -19.02
CA ILE A 163 8.89 0.47 -19.00
C ILE A 163 8.33 0.30 -20.43
N LYS A 164 8.50 1.30 -21.30
CA LYS A 164 8.05 1.22 -22.70
C LYS A 164 8.66 0.04 -23.46
N GLN A 165 9.92 -0.29 -23.20
CA GLN A 165 10.67 -1.33 -23.91
C GLN A 165 10.43 -2.77 -23.41
N HIS A 166 9.66 -2.98 -22.33
CA HIS A 166 9.43 -4.31 -21.76
C HIS A 166 7.97 -4.76 -21.92
N ASP A 167 7.78 -6.08 -21.93
CA ASP A 167 6.49 -6.75 -22.08
C ASP A 167 5.87 -7.08 -20.71
N PHE A 168 4.70 -6.50 -20.46
CA PHE A 168 3.89 -6.69 -19.25
C PHE A 168 2.68 -7.59 -19.49
N SER A 169 2.53 -8.23 -20.65
CA SER A 169 1.38 -9.07 -21.02
C SER A 169 1.04 -10.16 -19.99
N LYS A 170 2.01 -10.59 -19.18
CA LYS A 170 1.85 -11.58 -18.11
C LYS A 170 1.42 -11.02 -16.75
N VAL A 171 1.33 -9.70 -16.59
CA VAL A 171 0.85 -9.09 -15.35
C VAL A 171 -0.67 -9.26 -15.24
N ARG A 172 -1.15 -9.72 -14.08
CA ARG A 172 -2.56 -10.05 -13.81
C ARG A 172 -3.20 -9.18 -12.73
N VAL A 173 -2.47 -8.18 -12.21
CA VAL A 173 -2.95 -7.26 -11.17
C VAL A 173 -3.18 -5.88 -11.77
N ILE A 174 -4.10 -5.11 -11.17
CA ILE A 174 -4.38 -3.74 -11.59
C ILE A 174 -3.61 -2.76 -10.71
N LEU A 175 -2.99 -1.76 -11.33
CA LEU A 175 -2.30 -0.71 -10.60
C LEU A 175 -3.30 0.31 -10.04
N ILE A 176 -3.20 0.59 -8.73
CA ILE A 176 -4.00 1.61 -8.04
C ILE A 176 -3.03 2.63 -7.45
N GLY A 177 -2.91 3.78 -8.11
CA GLY A 177 -2.04 4.87 -7.67
C GLY A 177 -2.82 6.05 -7.09
N SER A 178 -2.13 6.85 -6.27
CA SER A 178 -2.53 8.21 -5.92
C SER A 178 -1.45 9.19 -6.34
N VAL A 179 -1.86 10.31 -6.93
CA VAL A 179 -0.96 11.37 -7.38
C VAL A 179 -1.46 12.71 -6.83
N PRO A 180 -0.60 13.52 -6.18
CA PRO A 180 -0.98 14.84 -5.68
C PRO A 180 -1.56 15.71 -6.79
N GLY A 181 -2.71 16.32 -6.54
CA GLY A 181 -3.36 17.17 -7.53
C GLY A 181 -4.83 17.40 -7.24
N ARG A 182 -5.41 18.33 -8.02
CA ARG A 182 -6.85 18.54 -8.12
C ARG A 182 -7.30 18.06 -9.48
N HIS A 183 -7.81 16.83 -9.51
CA HIS A 183 -8.22 16.13 -10.71
C HIS A 183 -9.65 16.53 -11.08
N VAL A 184 -9.91 16.80 -12.36
CA VAL A 184 -11.21 17.23 -12.90
C VAL A 184 -11.59 16.40 -14.13
N GLY A 185 -12.85 16.49 -14.56
CA GLY A 185 -13.33 15.76 -15.74
C GLY A 185 -13.07 14.24 -15.64
N SER A 186 -12.57 13.65 -16.72
CA SER A 186 -12.23 12.22 -16.80
C SER A 186 -11.09 11.82 -15.85
N LYS A 187 -10.15 12.73 -15.56
CA LYS A 187 -9.00 12.49 -14.68
C LYS A 187 -9.39 12.26 -13.22
N LYS A 188 -10.60 12.63 -12.79
CA LYS A 188 -11.11 12.28 -11.44
C LYS A 188 -11.00 10.80 -11.12
N THR A 189 -11.13 9.94 -12.12
CA THR A 189 -11.13 8.47 -11.96
C THR A 189 -9.77 7.82 -12.28
N ALA A 190 -8.72 8.62 -12.49
CA ALA A 190 -7.38 8.11 -12.78
C ALA A 190 -6.67 7.59 -11.52
N PHE A 191 -6.99 8.15 -10.35
CA PHE A 191 -6.26 7.91 -9.10
C PHE A 191 -7.18 7.73 -7.88
N GLY A 192 -6.61 7.27 -6.78
CA GLY A 192 -7.26 7.20 -5.47
C GLY A 192 -8.51 6.32 -5.44
N HIS A 193 -9.45 6.64 -4.55
CA HIS A 193 -10.64 5.78 -4.35
C HIS A 193 -11.62 5.84 -5.54
N LEU A 194 -11.51 6.85 -6.41
CA LEU A 194 -12.31 6.93 -7.63
C LEU A 194 -11.77 6.03 -8.75
N LYS A 195 -10.45 5.78 -8.82
CA LYS A 195 -9.89 4.71 -9.66
C LYS A 195 -10.39 3.35 -9.20
N MET A 196 -10.36 3.08 -7.89
CA MET A 196 -10.96 1.85 -7.33
C MET A 196 -12.41 1.66 -7.76
N ARG A 197 -13.24 2.70 -7.59
CA ARG A 197 -14.65 2.68 -8.03
C ARG A 197 -14.81 2.34 -9.50
N LYS A 198 -14.06 3.01 -10.38
CA LYS A 198 -14.07 2.77 -11.83
C LYS A 198 -13.71 1.32 -12.15
N ILE A 199 -12.63 0.82 -11.56
CA ILE A 199 -12.15 -0.54 -11.81
C ILE A 199 -13.13 -1.61 -11.30
N LEU A 200 -13.67 -1.43 -10.09
CA LEU A 200 -14.66 -2.37 -9.54
C LEU A 200 -15.95 -2.38 -10.37
N ASN A 201 -16.38 -1.23 -10.90
CA ASN A 201 -17.53 -1.16 -11.79
C ASN A 201 -17.31 -1.86 -13.13
N LEU A 202 -16.11 -1.76 -13.70
CA LEU A 202 -15.78 -2.38 -15.00
C LEU A 202 -15.41 -3.87 -14.91
N HIS A 203 -14.77 -4.27 -13.82
CA HIS A 203 -14.06 -5.56 -13.72
C HIS A 203 -14.31 -6.34 -12.43
N GLY A 204 -14.98 -5.75 -11.44
CA GLY A 204 -15.32 -6.42 -10.19
C GLY A 204 -16.35 -7.54 -10.40
N SER A 205 -16.68 -8.22 -9.29
CA SER A 205 -17.78 -9.19 -9.29
C SER A 205 -19.13 -8.47 -9.42
N PRO A 206 -20.12 -9.08 -10.08
CA PRO A 206 -21.46 -8.51 -10.20
C PRO A 206 -22.29 -8.74 -8.91
N LYS A 207 -23.42 -8.04 -8.79
CA LYS A 207 -24.26 -8.01 -7.58
C LYS A 207 -24.88 -9.37 -7.22
N GLU A 208 -25.04 -10.24 -8.20
CA GLU A 208 -25.57 -11.60 -8.05
C GLU A 208 -24.61 -12.50 -7.26
N ILE A 209 -23.30 -12.21 -7.34
CA ILE A 209 -22.24 -12.94 -6.64
C ILE A 209 -21.87 -12.21 -5.33
N VAL A 210 -21.70 -10.89 -5.38
CA VAL A 210 -21.29 -10.07 -4.24
C VAL A 210 -22.44 -9.16 -3.82
N GLN A 211 -23.13 -9.59 -2.77
CA GLN A 211 -24.26 -8.88 -2.19
C GLN A 211 -23.81 -7.69 -1.32
N SER A 212 -24.70 -6.73 -1.10
CA SER A 212 -24.40 -5.52 -0.32
C SER A 212 -23.94 -5.80 1.11
N ASN A 213 -24.44 -6.87 1.74
CA ASN A 213 -24.09 -7.26 3.11
C ASN A 213 -22.65 -7.78 3.28
N TRP A 214 -21.89 -8.01 2.21
CA TRP A 214 -20.49 -8.41 2.29
C TRP A 214 -19.69 -7.30 2.98
N PRO A 215 -19.00 -7.54 4.11
CA PRO A 215 -18.20 -6.51 4.77
C PRO A 215 -17.00 -6.04 3.93
N LEU A 216 -16.71 -4.75 4.02
CA LEU A 216 -15.41 -4.17 3.71
C LEU A 216 -14.48 -4.32 4.90
N ILE A 217 -13.27 -4.80 4.64
CA ILE A 217 -12.19 -4.85 5.63
C ILE A 217 -11.07 -3.92 5.15
N CYS A 218 -10.73 -2.94 5.98
CA CYS A 218 -9.63 -2.01 5.75
C CYS A 218 -8.62 -2.15 6.87
N GLN A 219 -7.41 -2.58 6.56
CA GLN A 219 -6.29 -2.68 7.49
C GLN A 219 -5.22 -1.66 7.10
N PHE A 220 -4.72 -0.92 8.07
CA PHE A 220 -3.75 0.15 7.85
C PHE A 220 -2.87 0.38 9.08
N SER A 221 -1.84 1.22 8.93
CA SER A 221 -0.88 1.55 9.99
C SER A 221 -1.00 3.00 10.47
N SER A 222 -1.83 3.84 9.82
CA SER A 222 -2.03 5.23 10.22
C SER A 222 -3.44 5.71 9.87
N ILE A 223 -3.91 6.71 10.61
CA ILE A 223 -5.24 7.31 10.45
C ILE A 223 -5.11 8.83 10.33
N GLY A 224 -5.67 9.39 9.26
CA GLY A 224 -5.80 10.83 9.06
C GLY A 224 -7.10 11.41 9.65
N SER A 225 -7.30 12.71 9.51
CA SER A 225 -8.57 13.36 9.87
C SER A 225 -9.64 13.02 8.83
N LEU A 226 -10.69 12.29 9.23
CA LEU A 226 -11.71 11.75 8.33
C LEU A 226 -12.97 12.63 8.29
N GLY A 227 -13.22 13.40 9.34
CA GLY A 227 -14.43 14.25 9.47
C GLY A 227 -15.09 14.01 10.82
N ALA A 228 -16.03 14.87 11.20
CA ALA A 228 -16.72 14.82 12.49
C ALA A 228 -17.77 13.69 12.58
N SER A 229 -18.25 13.20 11.44
CA SER A 229 -19.16 12.05 11.36
C SER A 229 -18.71 11.06 10.28
N PRO A 230 -19.11 9.77 10.37
CA PRO A 230 -18.74 8.75 9.40
C PRO A 230 -19.12 9.12 7.96
N ASP A 231 -20.29 9.75 7.77
CA ASP A 231 -20.85 10.03 6.45
C ASP A 231 -20.12 11.12 5.68
N GLN A 232 -19.32 11.96 6.35
CA GLN A 232 -18.61 13.06 5.68
C GLN A 232 -17.57 12.59 4.66
N TRP A 233 -16.96 11.42 4.87
CA TRP A 233 -15.96 10.89 3.94
C TRP A 233 -15.81 9.38 4.03
N LEU A 234 -15.72 8.84 5.24
CA LEU A 234 -15.45 7.41 5.46
C LEU A 234 -16.53 6.52 4.82
N LEU A 235 -17.79 6.77 5.18
CA LEU A 235 -18.94 6.06 4.61
C LEU A 235 -19.42 6.71 3.31
N GLY A 236 -19.48 8.04 3.27
CA GLY A 236 -20.03 8.77 2.11
C GLY A 236 -19.20 8.63 0.83
N GLU A 237 -17.87 8.58 0.92
CA GLU A 237 -16.99 8.57 -0.25
C GLU A 237 -16.19 7.27 -0.38
N LEU A 238 -15.36 6.95 0.62
CA LEU A 238 -14.42 5.83 0.55
C LEU A 238 -15.17 4.50 0.53
N SER A 239 -16.04 4.25 1.51
CA SER A 239 -16.84 3.01 1.58
C SER A 239 -17.70 2.84 0.33
N THR A 240 -18.37 3.90 -0.14
CA THR A 240 -19.13 3.89 -1.40
C THR A 240 -18.26 3.45 -2.59
N SER A 241 -17.04 3.96 -2.71
CA SER A 241 -16.10 3.56 -3.75
C SER A 241 -15.70 2.10 -3.65
N LEU A 242 -15.31 1.64 -2.47
CA LEU A 242 -14.82 0.28 -2.25
C LEU A 242 -15.95 -0.76 -2.28
N SER A 243 -17.19 -0.33 -2.03
CA SER A 243 -18.37 -1.20 -2.06
C SER A 243 -18.92 -1.43 -3.46
N THR A 244 -18.40 -0.72 -4.46
CA THR A 244 -18.88 -0.80 -5.85
C THR A 244 -18.73 -2.22 -6.40
N VAL A 245 -19.74 -2.65 -7.15
CA VAL A 245 -19.76 -3.92 -7.87
C VAL A 245 -19.90 -3.65 -9.37
N LYS A 246 -19.75 -4.70 -10.17
CA LYS A 246 -19.84 -4.59 -11.62
C LYS A 246 -21.20 -4.02 -12.06
N ASP A 247 -21.19 -3.11 -13.02
CA ASP A 247 -22.39 -2.56 -13.67
C ASP A 247 -23.40 -1.90 -12.70
N SER A 248 -22.98 -1.57 -11.47
CA SER A 248 -23.86 -0.92 -10.48
C SER A 248 -23.99 0.59 -10.72
N ALA A 249 -25.19 1.13 -10.51
CA ALA A 249 -25.40 2.57 -10.42
C ALA A 249 -24.61 3.18 -9.24
N LEU A 250 -24.16 4.43 -9.40
CA LEU A 250 -23.41 5.18 -8.39
C LEU A 250 -24.18 5.23 -7.06
N GLY A 251 -23.53 4.89 -5.95
CA GLY A 251 -24.11 5.02 -4.59
C GLY A 251 -25.14 3.97 -4.20
N SER A 252 -25.35 2.93 -5.02
CA SER A 252 -26.39 1.92 -4.79
C SER A 252 -26.09 0.88 -3.69
N GLN A 253 -24.88 0.89 -3.10
CA GLN A 253 -24.48 -0.11 -2.11
C GLN A 253 -23.92 0.49 -0.82
N SER A 254 -24.46 0.02 0.30
CA SER A 254 -23.88 0.18 1.63
C SER A 254 -23.35 -1.18 2.10
N ALA A 255 -22.06 -1.24 2.41
CA ALA A 255 -21.43 -2.40 3.01
C ALA A 255 -21.10 -2.10 4.48
N SER A 256 -21.19 -3.13 5.33
CA SER A 256 -20.64 -3.01 6.68
C SER A 256 -19.12 -2.81 6.60
N LEU A 257 -18.58 -1.94 7.46
CA LEU A 257 -17.17 -1.57 7.44
C LEU A 257 -16.48 -2.08 8.70
N LYS A 258 -15.34 -2.76 8.53
CA LYS A 258 -14.47 -3.23 9.61
C LYS A 258 -13.07 -2.68 9.40
N LEU A 259 -12.55 -1.99 10.41
CA LEU A 259 -11.26 -1.34 10.37
C LEU A 259 -10.29 -2.11 11.28
N VAL A 260 -9.16 -2.58 10.75
CA VAL A 260 -8.13 -3.27 11.54
C VAL A 260 -7.00 -2.30 11.83
N PHE A 261 -6.80 -1.99 13.12
CA PHE A 261 -5.74 -1.11 13.59
C PHE A 261 -5.26 -1.62 14.97
N PRO A 262 -3.95 -1.57 15.29
CA PRO A 262 -3.45 -2.07 16.57
C PRO A 262 -4.03 -1.33 17.79
N THR A 263 -4.43 -2.10 18.81
CA THR A 263 -4.73 -1.56 20.14
C THR A 263 -3.44 -1.15 20.86
N VAL A 264 -3.56 -0.40 21.95
CA VAL A 264 -2.43 -0.16 22.88
C VAL A 264 -1.80 -1.49 23.33
N GLU A 265 -2.62 -2.49 23.62
CA GLU A 265 -2.16 -3.80 24.07
C GLU A 265 -1.44 -4.59 22.95
N ASN A 266 -1.92 -4.50 21.70
CA ASN A 266 -1.21 -5.07 20.55
C ASN A 266 0.20 -4.49 20.41
N VAL A 267 0.36 -3.17 20.61
CA VAL A 267 1.67 -2.50 20.53
C VAL A 267 2.55 -2.87 21.72
N ARG A 268 2.03 -2.76 22.94
CA ARG A 268 2.76 -3.07 24.18
C ARG A 268 3.31 -4.50 24.18
N LYS A 269 2.52 -5.46 23.70
CA LYS A 269 2.92 -6.88 23.59
C LYS A 269 3.66 -7.21 22.30
N SER A 270 3.89 -6.27 21.38
CA SER A 270 4.61 -6.55 20.14
C SER A 270 6.07 -6.93 20.39
N LEU A 271 6.71 -7.54 19.39
CA LEU A 271 8.13 -7.89 19.42
C LEU A 271 9.03 -6.69 19.72
N GLN A 272 8.67 -5.51 19.21
CA GLN A 272 9.44 -4.27 19.42
C GLN A 272 8.94 -3.47 20.64
N GLY A 273 7.90 -3.93 21.35
CA GLY A 273 7.25 -3.16 22.42
C GLY A 273 6.66 -1.84 21.93
N TYR A 274 6.63 -0.83 22.80
CA TYR A 274 6.14 0.50 22.47
C TYR A 274 6.84 1.17 21.27
N PRO A 275 8.16 1.01 21.04
CA PRO A 275 8.82 1.47 19.81
C PRO A 275 8.15 1.04 18.50
N ALA A 276 7.43 -0.08 18.45
CA ALA A 276 6.64 -0.46 17.26
C ALA A 276 5.67 0.64 16.83
N GLY A 277 5.14 1.39 17.81
CA GLY A 277 4.14 2.43 17.67
C GLY A 277 4.60 3.69 16.93
N THR A 278 5.91 3.88 16.76
CA THR A 278 6.48 4.96 15.93
C THR A 278 6.08 4.85 14.46
N SER A 279 5.89 3.62 13.97
CA SER A 279 5.39 3.35 12.62
C SER A 279 3.86 3.18 12.56
N LEU A 280 3.17 3.51 13.66
CA LEU A 280 1.71 3.50 13.78
C LEU A 280 1.13 4.92 14.04
N PRO A 281 1.43 5.93 13.19
CA PRO A 281 1.09 7.31 13.52
C PRO A 281 -0.43 7.54 13.51
N TYR A 282 -0.98 7.79 14.69
CA TYR A 282 -2.33 8.28 14.90
C TYR A 282 -2.32 9.24 16.10
N SER A 283 -2.29 10.55 15.82
CA SER A 283 -2.14 11.57 16.87
C SER A 283 -3.41 11.77 17.68
N ILE A 284 -3.28 12.12 18.96
CA ILE A 284 -4.40 12.45 19.84
C ILE A 284 -5.28 13.57 19.28
N LYS A 285 -4.66 14.60 18.69
CA LYS A 285 -5.37 15.73 18.06
C LYS A 285 -6.27 15.31 16.90
N VAL A 286 -5.90 14.25 16.18
CA VAL A 286 -6.73 13.69 15.11
C VAL A 286 -7.79 12.79 15.71
N ALA A 287 -7.43 11.94 16.68
CA ALA A 287 -8.36 11.00 17.31
C ALA A 287 -9.56 11.69 17.98
N GLN A 288 -9.32 12.78 18.69
CA GLN A 288 -10.35 13.57 19.36
C GLN A 288 -11.42 14.14 18.40
N LYS A 289 -11.11 14.30 17.11
CA LYS A 289 -12.04 14.84 16.10
C LYS A 289 -13.01 13.78 15.55
N GLN A 290 -12.79 12.51 15.85
CA GLN A 290 -13.49 11.38 15.22
C GLN A 290 -13.68 10.20 16.18
N PRO A 291 -14.28 10.41 17.37
CA PRO A 291 -14.47 9.36 18.36
C PRO A 291 -15.33 8.19 17.85
N TYR A 292 -16.21 8.45 16.86
CA TYR A 292 -17.02 7.41 16.22
C TYR A 292 -16.20 6.27 15.61
N LEU A 293 -14.92 6.49 15.30
CA LEU A 293 -14.09 5.46 14.66
C LEU A 293 -13.92 4.22 15.53
N LYS A 294 -13.91 4.38 16.86
CA LYS A 294 -13.76 3.26 17.79
C LYS A 294 -14.78 2.14 17.54
N ASN A 295 -15.99 2.51 17.10
CA ASN A 295 -17.08 1.57 16.79
C ASN A 295 -16.82 0.66 15.58
N TYR A 296 -15.81 0.96 14.76
CA TYR A 296 -15.45 0.17 13.58
C TYR A 296 -14.17 -0.64 13.79
N LEU A 297 -13.45 -0.42 14.90
CA LEU A 297 -12.10 -0.96 15.12
C LEU A 297 -12.10 -2.43 15.54
N HIS A 298 -11.13 -3.14 14.97
CA HIS A 298 -10.82 -4.55 15.21
C HIS A 298 -9.33 -4.67 15.48
N GLN A 299 -8.97 -5.58 16.37
CA GLN A 299 -7.61 -5.80 16.83
C GLN A 299 -6.71 -6.32 15.71
N TRP A 300 -5.42 -6.01 15.78
CA TRP A 300 -4.43 -6.72 14.97
C TRP A 300 -4.26 -8.13 15.51
N LYS A 301 -4.49 -9.13 14.66
CA LYS A 301 -4.35 -10.55 15.01
C LYS A 301 -3.94 -11.35 13.79
N SER A 302 -2.89 -12.15 13.90
CA SER A 302 -2.33 -12.97 12.82
C SER A 302 -1.69 -14.24 13.43
N ASP A 303 -2.45 -14.96 14.28
CA ASP A 303 -1.95 -16.13 15.01
C ASP A 303 -1.60 -17.24 14.02
N LYS A 304 -2.44 -17.45 13.00
CA LYS A 304 -2.25 -18.51 11.99
C LYS A 304 -0.96 -18.35 11.17
N LEU A 305 -0.43 -17.12 11.09
CA LEU A 305 0.80 -16.81 10.38
C LEU A 305 1.97 -16.48 11.32
N GLY A 306 1.78 -16.63 12.64
CA GLY A 306 2.78 -16.34 13.66
C GLY A 306 3.18 -14.85 13.73
N ARG A 307 2.27 -13.93 13.39
CA ARG A 307 2.56 -12.50 13.20
C ARG A 307 1.73 -11.57 14.07
N SER A 308 0.95 -12.08 15.02
CA SER A 308 0.19 -11.25 15.99
C SER A 308 1.08 -10.26 16.75
N GLU A 309 2.33 -10.64 17.02
CA GLU A 309 3.30 -9.81 17.74
C GLU A 309 4.18 -8.96 16.82
N ALA A 310 4.12 -9.18 15.50
CA ALA A 310 4.82 -8.38 14.51
C ALA A 310 3.88 -7.27 14.02
N SER A 311 4.01 -6.07 14.60
CA SER A 311 3.07 -4.96 14.33
C SER A 311 2.93 -4.68 12.83
N PRO A 312 1.71 -4.39 12.36
CA PRO A 312 1.44 -4.23 10.94
C PRO A 312 1.93 -2.86 10.45
N HIS A 313 2.83 -2.89 9.48
CA HIS A 313 3.10 -1.74 8.62
C HIS A 313 2.61 -1.97 7.19
N ILE A 314 2.15 -3.17 6.87
CA ILE A 314 1.32 -3.45 5.70
C ILE A 314 0.00 -2.66 5.74
N LYS A 315 -0.56 -2.36 4.56
CA LYS A 315 -1.92 -1.82 4.40
C LYS A 315 -2.66 -2.64 3.36
N THR A 316 -3.84 -3.13 3.71
CA THR A 316 -4.64 -3.98 2.84
C THR A 316 -6.12 -3.65 2.91
N TYR A 317 -6.80 -3.78 1.78
CA TYR A 317 -8.24 -3.57 1.68
C TYR A 317 -8.85 -4.78 0.97
N LEU A 318 -9.98 -5.29 1.45
CA LEU A 318 -10.66 -6.41 0.82
C LEU A 318 -12.16 -6.38 1.05
N ARG A 319 -12.91 -7.12 0.22
CA ARG A 319 -14.35 -7.36 0.38
C ARG A 319 -14.59 -8.83 0.70
N LEU A 320 -15.04 -9.10 1.92
CA LEU A 320 -15.18 -10.46 2.48
C LEU A 320 -16.65 -10.90 2.46
N SER A 321 -16.92 -12.18 2.24
CA SER A 321 -18.26 -12.73 2.39
C SER A 321 -18.69 -12.76 3.88
N PRO A 322 -20.00 -12.69 4.18
CA PRO A 322 -20.50 -12.69 5.57
C PRO A 322 -20.10 -13.93 6.38
N ASP A 323 -19.98 -15.09 5.73
CA ASP A 323 -19.52 -16.36 6.31
C ASP A 323 -17.99 -16.44 6.44
N ASN A 324 -17.27 -15.38 6.07
CA ASN A 324 -15.83 -15.25 6.08
C ASN A 324 -15.07 -16.22 5.16
N SER A 325 -15.73 -16.87 4.20
CA SER A 325 -15.12 -17.94 3.39
C SER A 325 -14.57 -17.49 2.03
N ASN A 326 -15.03 -16.34 1.50
CA ASN A 326 -14.68 -15.84 0.17
C ASN A 326 -14.28 -14.37 0.18
N ILE A 327 -13.42 -14.00 -0.76
CA ILE A 327 -12.93 -12.63 -0.97
C ILE A 327 -13.22 -12.24 -2.42
N ALA A 328 -13.95 -11.13 -2.61
CA ALA A 328 -14.30 -10.64 -3.94
C ALA A 328 -13.15 -9.91 -4.63
N TRP A 329 -12.29 -9.27 -3.85
CA TRP A 329 -11.07 -8.60 -4.30
C TRP A 329 -10.16 -8.32 -3.12
N PHE A 330 -8.87 -8.14 -3.39
CA PHE A 330 -7.87 -7.79 -2.39
C PHE A 330 -6.92 -6.73 -2.96
N LEU A 331 -6.60 -5.71 -2.16
CA LEU A 331 -5.66 -4.66 -2.48
C LEU A 331 -4.53 -4.66 -1.46
N LEU A 332 -3.28 -4.69 -1.95
CA LEU A 332 -2.08 -4.35 -1.19
C LEU A 332 -1.62 -2.95 -1.63
N THR A 333 -1.39 -2.04 -0.69
CA THR A 333 -1.06 -0.64 -1.03
C THR A 333 -0.20 0.03 0.03
N SER A 334 0.42 1.17 -0.31
CA SER A 334 0.99 2.10 0.66
C SER A 334 -0.07 2.97 1.35
N ALA A 335 -1.26 3.13 0.76
CA ALA A 335 -2.29 4.06 1.23
C ALA A 335 -2.84 3.68 2.62
N ASN A 336 -2.62 4.55 3.60
CA ASN A 336 -3.27 4.49 4.91
C ASN A 336 -4.71 5.04 4.86
N LEU A 337 -5.47 4.91 5.96
CA LEU A 337 -6.82 5.48 6.06
C LEU A 337 -6.77 7.01 6.19
N SER A 338 -6.65 7.71 5.08
CA SER A 338 -6.61 9.17 5.04
C SER A 338 -7.13 9.76 3.73
N LYS A 339 -7.69 10.98 3.82
CA LYS A 339 -8.04 11.80 2.65
C LYS A 339 -6.82 12.18 1.80
N ALA A 340 -5.65 12.33 2.42
CA ALA A 340 -4.41 12.67 1.72
C ALA A 340 -3.99 11.57 0.73
N ALA A 341 -4.11 10.31 1.16
CA ALA A 341 -3.76 9.13 0.39
C ALA A 341 -4.86 8.76 -0.63
N TRP A 342 -6.12 8.70 -0.20
CA TRP A 342 -7.20 8.18 -1.03
C TRP A 342 -7.90 9.23 -1.88
N GLY A 343 -7.79 10.50 -1.50
CA GLY A 343 -8.47 11.63 -2.11
C GLY A 343 -9.81 11.98 -1.46
N ALA A 344 -10.31 13.18 -1.73
CA ALA A 344 -11.62 13.66 -1.32
C ALA A 344 -12.25 14.54 -2.40
N LEU A 345 -13.56 14.44 -2.57
CA LEU A 345 -14.32 15.31 -3.46
C LEU A 345 -14.37 16.75 -2.90
N GLU A 346 -14.12 17.71 -3.78
CA GLU A 346 -14.23 19.15 -3.50
C GLU A 346 -15.22 19.78 -4.50
N LYS A 347 -15.63 21.04 -4.24
CA LYS A 347 -16.49 21.83 -5.14
C LYS A 347 -17.73 21.06 -5.62
N LYS A 348 -18.51 20.53 -4.66
CA LYS A 348 -19.72 19.72 -4.92
C LYS A 348 -19.49 18.53 -5.88
N GLY A 349 -18.31 17.91 -5.82
CA GLY A 349 -17.96 16.72 -6.59
C GLY A 349 -17.41 16.97 -8.00
N SER A 350 -17.26 18.24 -8.40
CA SER A 350 -16.64 18.60 -9.69
C SER A 350 -15.12 18.41 -9.70
N GLN A 351 -14.49 18.38 -8.53
CA GLN A 351 -13.04 18.29 -8.34
C GLN A 351 -12.70 17.17 -7.36
N PHE A 352 -11.60 16.46 -7.60
CA PHE A 352 -11.11 15.38 -6.73
C PHE A 352 -9.68 15.67 -6.30
N MET A 353 -9.47 15.90 -5.00
CA MET A 353 -8.20 16.35 -4.46
C MET A 353 -7.46 15.22 -3.76
N ILE A 354 -6.21 14.98 -4.16
CA ILE A 354 -5.26 14.05 -3.54
C ILE A 354 -4.03 14.85 -3.12
N ARG A 355 -3.44 14.51 -1.97
CA ARG A 355 -2.24 15.20 -1.44
C ARG A 355 -0.96 14.39 -1.57
N SER A 356 -1.06 13.07 -1.57
CA SER A 356 0.09 12.18 -1.45
C SER A 356 0.30 11.31 -2.69
N TYR A 357 1.55 10.89 -2.90
CA TYR A 357 1.85 9.78 -3.79
C TYR A 357 1.66 8.47 -3.03
N GLU A 358 0.83 7.60 -3.58
CA GLU A 358 0.61 6.23 -3.08
C GLU A 358 0.63 5.26 -4.26
N LEU A 359 0.89 3.99 -3.99
CA LEU A 359 0.82 2.93 -4.99
C LEU A 359 0.44 1.59 -4.37
N GLY A 360 -0.35 0.82 -5.12
CA GLY A 360 -0.76 -0.51 -4.74
C GLY A 360 -1.19 -1.35 -5.93
N VAL A 361 -1.45 -2.63 -5.65
CA VAL A 361 -1.91 -3.61 -6.64
C VAL A 361 -3.20 -4.27 -6.19
N LEU A 362 -4.20 -4.23 -7.06
CA LEU A 362 -5.50 -4.84 -6.87
C LEU A 362 -5.55 -6.20 -7.57
N PHE A 363 -5.93 -7.21 -6.79
CA PHE A 363 -6.20 -8.56 -7.24
C PHE A 363 -7.71 -8.70 -7.42
N LEU A 364 -8.15 -8.95 -8.66
CA LEU A 364 -9.54 -9.31 -8.98
C LEU A 364 -9.60 -10.76 -9.46
N PRO A 365 -10.49 -11.62 -8.92
CA PRO A 365 -10.60 -13.03 -9.29
C PRO A 365 -10.67 -13.27 -10.80
N LYS A 366 -11.38 -12.40 -11.55
CA LYS A 366 -11.51 -12.48 -13.01
C LYS A 366 -10.18 -12.61 -13.73
N PHE A 367 -9.16 -11.84 -13.33
CA PHE A 367 -7.85 -11.91 -13.98
C PHE A 367 -7.07 -13.17 -13.62
N PHE A 368 -7.54 -13.95 -12.65
CA PHE A 368 -7.00 -15.24 -12.21
C PHE A 368 -7.87 -16.43 -12.66
N GLU A 369 -8.83 -16.23 -13.56
CA GLU A 369 -9.81 -17.25 -14.00
C GLU A 369 -10.62 -17.82 -12.83
N MET A 370 -10.93 -16.96 -11.86
CA MET A 370 -11.72 -17.29 -10.67
C MET A 370 -12.93 -16.38 -10.58
N GLU A 371 -14.00 -16.87 -9.98
CA GLU A 371 -15.18 -16.07 -9.63
C GLU A 371 -14.95 -15.28 -8.33
N LEU A 372 -14.37 -15.97 -7.34
CA LEU A 372 -14.03 -15.48 -6.00
C LEU A 372 -12.73 -16.13 -5.54
N PHE A 373 -11.97 -15.44 -4.70
CA PHE A 373 -10.89 -16.06 -3.94
C PHE A 373 -11.42 -16.71 -2.66
N SER A 374 -10.73 -17.73 -2.16
CA SER A 374 -11.01 -18.36 -0.87
C SER A 374 -10.18 -17.69 0.24
N SER A 375 -10.77 -17.50 1.42
CA SER A 375 -10.05 -16.99 2.59
C SER A 375 -9.24 -18.10 3.30
N PRO A 376 -8.18 -17.77 4.08
CA PRO A 376 -7.40 -18.74 4.85
C PRO A 376 -8.17 -19.53 5.93
N GLY A 377 -9.40 -19.13 6.27
CA GLY A 377 -10.24 -19.84 7.24
C GLY A 377 -11.18 -20.88 6.62
N SER A 378 -11.21 -21.01 5.30
CA SER A 378 -12.14 -21.90 4.60
C SER A 378 -11.59 -23.33 4.56
N VAL A 379 -11.95 -24.14 5.57
CA VAL A 379 -11.45 -25.51 5.87
C VAL A 379 -11.68 -26.54 4.73
N LYS A 380 -12.30 -26.16 3.60
CA LYS A 380 -12.77 -27.11 2.57
C LYS A 380 -12.45 -26.75 1.11
N LYS A 381 -11.52 -25.84 0.80
CA LYS A 381 -11.36 -25.34 -0.58
C LYS A 381 -10.02 -25.63 -1.24
N ASP A 382 -10.12 -25.78 -2.57
CA ASP A 382 -9.04 -25.84 -3.55
C ASP A 382 -7.96 -24.80 -3.25
N LEU A 383 -6.78 -25.28 -2.84
CA LEU A 383 -5.64 -24.44 -2.46
C LEU A 383 -5.21 -23.49 -3.59
N ARG A 384 -5.54 -23.78 -4.85
CA ARG A 384 -5.26 -22.90 -6.00
C ARG A 384 -6.05 -21.59 -5.93
N LYS A 385 -7.19 -21.57 -5.22
CA LYS A 385 -8.05 -20.39 -5.05
C LYS A 385 -7.78 -19.63 -3.75
N LEU A 386 -6.90 -20.14 -2.89
CA LEU A 386 -6.60 -19.55 -1.59
C LEU A 386 -5.87 -18.22 -1.76
N PHE A 387 -6.43 -17.15 -1.21
CA PHE A 387 -5.74 -15.86 -1.13
C PHE A 387 -5.04 -15.69 0.23
N PRO A 388 -3.75 -15.33 0.25
CA PRO A 388 -2.96 -15.25 1.47
C PRO A 388 -3.22 -13.95 2.25
N VAL A 389 -4.37 -13.85 2.92
CA VAL A 389 -4.65 -12.71 3.81
C VAL A 389 -3.68 -12.72 5.00
N PRO A 390 -3.02 -11.58 5.33
CA PRO A 390 -1.91 -11.53 6.29
C PRO A 390 -2.34 -11.46 7.76
N TYR A 391 -3.62 -11.63 8.06
CA TYR A 391 -4.20 -11.59 9.39
C TYR A 391 -5.36 -12.59 9.49
N ASP A 392 -5.75 -12.88 10.73
CA ASP A 392 -6.76 -13.86 11.01
C ASP A 392 -8.15 -13.41 10.55
N ILE A 393 -8.86 -14.37 9.97
CA ILE A 393 -10.28 -14.28 9.64
C ILE A 393 -10.98 -15.43 10.38
N PRO A 394 -12.08 -15.17 11.13
CA PRO A 394 -12.76 -13.88 11.32
C PRO A 394 -11.97 -12.86 12.17
N LEU A 395 -12.25 -11.57 11.97
CA LEU A 395 -11.64 -10.48 12.73
C LEU A 395 -12.10 -10.47 14.20
N SER A 396 -11.23 -10.02 15.11
CA SER A 396 -11.56 -9.81 16.52
C SER A 396 -11.90 -8.33 16.78
N PRO A 397 -13.15 -7.98 17.14
CA PRO A 397 -13.51 -6.60 17.50
C PRO A 397 -12.68 -6.09 18.69
N TYR A 398 -12.56 -4.77 18.82
CA TYR A 398 -12.08 -4.17 20.07
C TYR A 398 -13.03 -4.54 21.22
N SER A 399 -12.46 -4.89 22.37
CA SER A 399 -13.20 -5.00 23.63
C SER A 399 -13.60 -3.61 24.14
N LYS A 400 -14.39 -3.55 25.21
CA LYS A 400 -14.82 -2.27 25.82
C LYS A 400 -13.62 -1.46 26.35
N ASP A 401 -12.60 -2.15 26.83
CA ASP A 401 -11.41 -1.57 27.46
C ASP A 401 -10.26 -1.34 26.47
N ASP A 402 -10.38 -1.84 25.23
CA ASP A 402 -9.38 -1.59 24.20
C ASP A 402 -9.41 -0.12 23.77
N GLU A 403 -8.21 0.47 23.68
CA GLU A 403 -7.98 1.76 23.08
C GLU A 403 -7.09 1.60 21.84
N PRO A 404 -7.31 2.39 20.78
CA PRO A 404 -6.39 2.40 19.65
C PRO A 404 -5.04 2.92 20.10
N TRP A 405 -3.97 2.44 19.46
CA TRP A 405 -2.66 3.04 19.65
C TRP A 405 -2.67 4.53 19.25
N ILE A 406 -2.24 5.39 20.18
CA ILE A 406 -2.03 6.82 19.97
C ILE A 406 -0.56 7.10 20.28
N TRP A 407 0.19 7.51 19.26
CA TRP A 407 1.66 7.56 19.32
C TRP A 407 2.22 8.76 20.09
N ASP A 408 1.47 9.83 20.25
CA ASP A 408 1.91 11.11 20.83
C ASP A 408 1.32 11.38 22.23
N ILE A 409 0.93 10.33 22.96
CA ILE A 409 0.55 10.40 24.38
C ILE A 409 1.33 9.38 25.20
N PRO A 410 1.54 9.61 26.51
CA PRO A 410 2.22 8.63 27.37
C PRO A 410 1.40 7.34 27.59
N HIS A 411 2.08 6.18 27.58
CA HIS A 411 1.56 4.90 28.04
C HIS A 411 2.45 4.38 29.18
N ILE A 412 2.04 4.69 30.41
CA ILE A 412 2.83 4.44 31.64
C ILE A 412 2.16 3.47 32.63
N LYS A 413 1.01 2.88 32.24
CA LYS A 413 0.23 1.99 33.12
C LYS A 413 0.87 0.60 33.27
N ALA A 414 1.58 0.13 32.25
CA ALA A 414 2.24 -1.17 32.25
C ALA A 414 3.47 -1.11 31.34
N PRO A 415 4.59 -1.76 31.70
CA PRO A 415 5.74 -1.84 30.81
C PRO A 415 5.41 -2.66 29.55
N ASP A 416 6.12 -2.38 28.48
CA ASP A 416 6.14 -3.22 27.29
C ASP A 416 6.97 -4.49 27.49
N ARG A 417 7.06 -5.29 26.43
CA ARG A 417 7.86 -6.53 26.38
C ARG A 417 9.32 -6.35 26.81
N ASN A 418 9.89 -5.16 26.63
CA ASN A 418 11.28 -4.84 26.91
C ASN A 418 11.45 -4.13 28.27
N GLY A 419 10.40 -4.08 29.10
CA GLY A 419 10.43 -3.40 30.39
C GLY A 419 10.29 -1.88 30.31
N MET A 420 9.96 -1.32 29.14
CA MET A 420 9.96 0.12 28.89
C MET A 420 8.55 0.71 28.96
N MET A 421 8.47 1.98 29.37
CA MET A 421 7.26 2.80 29.24
C MET A 421 7.35 3.65 27.96
N TRP A 422 6.20 4.11 27.46
CA TRP A 422 6.17 5.07 26.34
C TRP A 422 5.92 6.48 26.86
N CYS A 423 6.89 7.37 26.67
CA CYS A 423 6.78 8.79 26.99
C CYS A 423 7.29 9.58 25.77
N PRO A 424 6.41 9.90 24.81
CA PRO A 424 6.80 10.70 23.66
C PRO A 424 7.17 12.13 24.12
N PRO A 425 8.03 12.84 23.36
CA PRO A 425 8.53 14.17 23.72
C PRO A 425 7.44 15.25 23.77
#